data_AF-A0A261G4S7-F1
#
_entry.id   AF-A0A261G4S7-F1
#
_cell.length_a   1.000
_cell.length_b   1.000
_cell.length_c   1.000
_cell.angle_alpha   90.00
_cell.angle_beta   90.00
_cell.angle_gamma   90.00
#
_symmetry.space_group_name_H-M   'P 1'
#
loop_
_entity.id
_entity.type
_entity.pdbx_description
1 polymer ?
#
loop_
_entity_poly.entity_id
_entity_poly.type
_entity_poly.pdbx_seq_one_letter_code
_entity_poly.pdbx_strand_id
1 'polypeptide(L)'
;MSNDNDIQYDETNDNNMNDMTNTNTASTVDRSWLTAAKQTISQWSYIMLKDADDHDIDWDWVNSLDLEHGIGVAHPADLEAGAASSVHDLLKADLAIRDQLEAILAKMSMTFMRDFDRHIKTYELPRALAYADRRLTDQIALLRDRGVAEGLWTVTDEDRQRVTVPVLHAAEGSGLTDADLDDVQDHTAEIVNARAEQRKADREKREAARHERQMALFEADEKQYGSVEAGPDESAPSDSSSDAGSPDYLIEAQPIINDDNPAVPDITQVNQNETAVSEERYEQFRHAAAEHVAARQAAAPKDYWREVYLPGRDVDNVMGIDLETNGTEPYRAYIIDVGFEYMNMKSPRPTNTGADYSYDKDYYESGDAYDQHRYSFGVTPEAARHGNAFIIQLTGIDISQRTGADYPLFDEDPAAQADLLKRLTSQPFVAHMATFEHSFFMLNVAGYAEAYRNGHVTIIDTLPMSRLWDEGSIPCEGHPDGDNTLDAYAKRQGALHEDDAERHLGLEDSHIMLLAMKHHLTQLKAEARGPWGPGGKAGVGGKRIINRRRRTWRQ
;
A
#
# COMPACT_ATOMS: atom_id res chain seq x y z
N MET A 1 -3.52 70.20 51.22
CA MET A 1 -4.65 69.33 51.64
C MET A 1 -4.76 68.28 50.57
N SER A 2 -4.48 66.99 50.71
CA SER A 2 -4.01 66.05 51.73
C SER A 2 -4.05 64.70 50.97
N ASN A 3 -3.22 63.68 51.12
CA ASN A 3 -2.13 63.33 52.02
C ASN A 3 -1.42 62.11 51.37
N ASP A 4 -0.10 62.06 51.51
CA ASP A 4 0.74 60.94 52.01
C ASP A 4 0.60 59.53 51.38
N ASN A 5 1.67 58.78 51.05
CA ASN A 5 3.09 58.89 51.39
C ASN A 5 3.92 57.98 50.46
N ASP A 6 5.12 58.46 50.16
CA ASP A 6 6.30 57.69 49.77
C ASP A 6 6.74 56.80 50.95
N ILE A 7 7.03 55.51 50.72
CA ILE A 7 8.04 54.79 51.50
C ILE A 7 8.91 53.91 50.60
N GLN A 8 10.19 54.17 50.80
CA GLN A 8 11.44 53.66 50.31
C GLN A 8 11.81 52.25 50.84
N TYR A 9 12.41 51.43 49.96
CA TYR A 9 13.28 50.24 50.10
C TYR A 9 12.97 49.13 51.12
N ASP A 10 12.90 47.88 50.59
CA ASP A 10 13.58 46.74 51.23
C ASP A 10 14.22 45.83 50.17
N GLU A 11 15.39 45.31 50.51
CA GLU A 11 16.30 44.48 49.71
C GLU A 11 15.89 43.00 49.75
N THR A 12 15.75 42.36 48.58
CA THR A 12 15.96 40.90 48.40
C THR A 12 16.46 40.68 46.97
N ASN A 13 17.78 40.65 46.72
CA ASN A 13 18.67 39.49 46.75
C ASN A 13 18.13 38.24 46.04
N ASP A 14 18.60 38.10 44.79
CA ASP A 14 19.40 37.00 44.24
C ASP A 14 18.96 35.53 44.42
N ASN A 15 19.05 34.85 43.27
CA ASN A 15 19.21 33.41 43.06
C ASN A 15 17.98 32.53 43.23
N ASN A 16 17.31 32.29 42.10
CA ASN A 16 16.75 30.96 41.83
C ASN A 16 16.83 30.61 40.34
N MET A 17 18.07 30.55 39.83
CA MET A 17 18.45 29.55 38.83
C MET A 17 18.65 28.23 39.59
N ASN A 18 18.12 27.14 39.02
CA ASN A 18 18.12 25.75 39.54
C ASN A 18 17.00 25.42 40.52
N ASP A 19 15.85 24.97 40.01
CA ASP A 19 15.31 23.63 40.31
C ASP A 19 13.99 23.41 39.52
N MET A 20 14.10 23.25 38.20
CA MET A 20 13.18 22.36 37.50
C MET A 20 13.97 21.11 37.19
N THR A 21 14.01 20.23 38.17
CA THR A 21 14.34 18.83 37.99
C THR A 21 13.56 18.30 36.80
N ASN A 22 14.30 18.17 35.70
CA ASN A 22 13.96 17.50 34.48
C ASN A 22 13.66 16.03 34.83
N THR A 23 12.44 15.78 35.31
CA THR A 23 11.88 14.44 35.41
C THR A 23 11.46 14.06 34.00
N ASN A 24 12.47 13.67 33.23
CA ASN A 24 12.33 13.01 31.95
C ASN A 24 11.78 11.60 32.23
N THR A 25 10.52 11.52 32.67
CA THR A 25 9.76 10.29 32.58
C THR A 25 9.47 10.12 31.11
N ALA A 26 10.20 9.21 30.45
CA ALA A 26 9.81 8.69 29.15
C ALA A 26 8.30 8.43 29.20
N SER A 27 7.53 9.16 28.40
CA SER A 27 6.09 8.91 28.31
C SER A 27 5.93 7.46 27.90
N THR A 28 5.46 6.61 28.83
CA THR A 28 5.13 5.22 28.50
C THR A 28 4.10 5.25 27.39
N VAL A 29 4.47 4.75 26.22
CA VAL A 29 3.58 4.61 25.06
C VAL A 29 2.38 3.76 25.49
N ASP A 30 1.17 4.28 25.31
CA ASP A 30 -0.06 3.55 25.64
C ASP A 30 -0.32 2.47 24.58
N ARG A 31 -0.06 1.22 24.96
CA ARG A 31 -0.28 0.02 24.14
C ARG A 31 -1.55 -0.75 24.53
N SER A 32 -2.38 -0.19 25.42
CA SER A 32 -3.59 -0.87 25.91
C SER A 32 -4.60 -1.21 24.79
N TRP A 33 -4.54 -0.49 23.66
CA TRP A 33 -5.36 -0.75 22.48
C TRP A 33 -5.12 -2.15 21.87
N LEU A 34 -3.91 -2.71 22.00
CA LEU A 34 -3.57 -4.05 21.52
C LEU A 34 -4.37 -5.13 22.26
N THR A 35 -4.43 -5.01 23.58
CA THR A 35 -5.24 -5.89 24.43
C THR A 35 -6.73 -5.66 24.20
N ALA A 36 -7.15 -4.41 24.00
CA ALA A 36 -8.55 -4.09 23.70
C ALA A 36 -9.01 -4.70 22.36
N ALA A 37 -8.15 -4.75 21.34
CA ALA A 37 -8.47 -5.32 20.04
C ALA A 37 -8.92 -6.79 20.11
N LYS A 38 -8.36 -7.57 21.05
CA LYS A 38 -8.72 -8.98 21.30
C LYS A 38 -10.17 -9.18 21.73
N GLN A 39 -10.82 -8.17 22.30
CA GLN A 39 -12.24 -8.24 22.67
C GLN A 39 -13.15 -8.52 21.45
N THR A 40 -12.64 -8.29 20.24
CA THR A 40 -13.37 -8.50 18.98
C THR A 40 -13.19 -9.90 18.39
N ILE A 41 -12.35 -10.78 18.97
CA ILE A 41 -12.08 -12.14 18.46
C ILE A 41 -13.38 -12.95 18.27
N SER A 42 -14.38 -12.76 19.14
CA SER A 42 -15.69 -13.41 18.98
C SER A 42 -16.42 -13.03 17.68
N GLN A 43 -16.23 -11.82 17.16
CA GLN A 43 -16.79 -11.38 15.88
C GLN A 43 -16.07 -12.04 14.70
N TRP A 44 -14.74 -12.17 14.80
CA TRP A 44 -13.91 -12.78 13.77
C TRP A 44 -14.12 -14.29 13.70
N SER A 45 -14.04 -14.99 14.84
CA SER A 45 -14.25 -16.44 14.93
C SER A 45 -15.63 -16.91 14.47
N TYR A 46 -16.65 -16.04 14.55
CA TYR A 46 -17.97 -16.35 14.02
C TYR A 46 -18.02 -16.45 12.49
N ILE A 47 -17.17 -15.69 11.77
CA ILE A 47 -17.22 -15.57 10.31
C ILE A 47 -16.05 -16.29 9.63
N MET A 48 -14.87 -16.20 10.25
CA MET A 48 -13.60 -16.62 9.69
C MET A 48 -13.12 -17.88 10.42
N LEU A 49 -13.63 -19.02 9.96
CA LEU A 49 -13.27 -20.34 10.51
C LEU A 49 -11.91 -20.83 10.04
N LYS A 50 -11.49 -20.39 8.86
CA LYS A 50 -10.27 -20.83 8.20
C LYS A 50 -9.38 -19.67 7.81
N ASP A 51 -8.08 -19.88 7.74
CA ASP A 51 -7.08 -18.91 7.27
C ASP A 51 -6.96 -18.88 5.74
N ALA A 52 -5.96 -18.15 5.22
CA ALA A 52 -5.70 -18.04 3.78
C ALA A 52 -5.25 -19.36 3.12
N ASP A 53 -4.73 -20.30 3.91
CA ASP A 53 -4.18 -21.59 3.47
C ASP A 53 -5.16 -22.75 3.71
N ASP A 54 -6.40 -22.44 4.06
CA ASP A 54 -7.52 -23.36 4.30
C ASP A 54 -7.38 -24.23 5.57
N HIS A 55 -6.52 -23.83 6.50
CA HIS A 55 -6.44 -24.43 7.84
C HIS A 55 -7.48 -23.83 8.79
N ASP A 56 -7.96 -24.63 9.74
CA ASP A 56 -8.86 -24.14 10.79
C ASP A 56 -8.09 -23.22 11.74
N ILE A 57 -8.69 -22.07 12.09
CA ILE A 57 -8.05 -21.08 12.95
C ILE A 57 -8.31 -21.42 14.42
N ASP A 58 -7.22 -21.61 15.18
CA ASP A 58 -7.27 -21.62 16.64
C ASP A 58 -7.34 -20.18 17.18
N TRP A 59 -8.56 -19.71 17.40
CA TRP A 59 -8.80 -18.37 17.97
C TRP A 59 -8.45 -18.27 19.46
N ASP A 60 -8.36 -19.39 20.18
CA ASP A 60 -7.89 -19.40 21.57
C ASP A 60 -6.37 -19.18 21.61
N TRP A 61 -5.63 -19.76 20.66
CA TRP A 61 -4.22 -19.44 20.43
C TRP A 61 -4.02 -17.96 20.10
N VAL A 62 -4.78 -17.38 19.15
CA VAL A 62 -4.72 -15.94 18.86
C VAL A 62 -4.99 -15.10 20.12
N ASN A 63 -5.99 -15.50 20.91
CA ASN A 63 -6.32 -14.83 22.16
C ASN A 63 -5.23 -14.99 23.24
N SER A 64 -4.33 -15.96 23.13
CA SER A 64 -3.23 -16.19 24.07
C SER A 64 -1.97 -15.34 23.79
N LEU A 65 -1.79 -14.83 22.56
CA LEU A 65 -0.59 -14.08 22.15
C LEU A 65 -0.33 -12.80 22.98
N ASP A 66 0.91 -12.54 23.40
CA ASP A 66 1.24 -11.26 24.06
C ASP A 66 1.52 -10.17 23.03
N LEU A 67 0.46 -9.47 22.59
CA LEU A 67 0.58 -8.45 21.56
C LEU A 67 1.34 -7.20 22.05
N GLU A 68 1.40 -6.96 23.36
CA GLU A 68 1.98 -5.75 23.94
C GLU A 68 3.50 -5.85 24.13
N HIS A 69 3.96 -7.03 24.57
CA HIS A 69 5.37 -7.27 24.90
C HIS A 69 6.11 -8.08 23.83
N GLY A 70 5.41 -8.66 22.86
CA GLY A 70 5.99 -9.44 21.77
C GLY A 70 5.50 -10.89 21.77
N ILE A 71 5.35 -11.42 20.56
CA ILE A 71 4.80 -12.77 20.34
C ILE A 71 5.87 -13.83 20.09
N GLY A 72 7.12 -13.43 19.90
CA GLY A 72 8.23 -14.35 19.71
C GLY A 72 8.69 -15.01 21.01
N VAL A 73 9.37 -16.14 20.88
CA VAL A 73 9.84 -16.95 22.02
C VAL A 73 11.19 -16.49 22.56
N ALA A 74 11.99 -15.77 21.76
CA ALA A 74 13.28 -15.26 22.20
C ALA A 74 13.12 -14.04 23.12
N HIS A 75 13.91 -13.99 24.19
CA HIS A 75 14.04 -12.79 25.01
C HIS A 75 15.16 -11.89 24.48
N PRO A 76 15.22 -10.60 24.85
CA PRO A 76 16.26 -9.69 24.38
C PRO A 76 17.69 -10.20 24.57
N ALA A 77 17.97 -10.93 25.67
CA ALA A 77 19.28 -11.52 25.92
C ALA A 77 19.63 -12.69 24.98
N ASP A 78 18.64 -13.34 24.38
CA ASP A 78 18.81 -14.44 23.43
C ASP A 78 19.19 -13.94 22.03
N LEU A 79 19.03 -12.64 21.76
CA LEU A 79 19.36 -12.02 20.47
C LEU A 79 20.85 -11.65 20.35
N GLU A 80 21.63 -11.87 21.40
CA GLU A 80 23.06 -11.56 21.45
C GLU A 80 23.90 -12.79 21.12
N ALA A 81 24.99 -12.57 20.37
CA ALA A 81 25.95 -13.63 20.06
C ALA A 81 26.57 -14.21 21.33
N GLY A 82 26.61 -15.54 21.42
CA GLY A 82 27.13 -16.25 22.60
C GLY A 82 26.12 -16.43 23.73
N ALA A 83 24.84 -16.11 23.50
CA ALA A 83 23.76 -16.49 24.42
C ALA A 83 23.69 -18.01 24.59
N ALA A 84 23.26 -18.47 25.77
CA ALA A 84 23.21 -19.90 26.10
C ALA A 84 22.07 -20.65 25.40
N SER A 85 21.08 -19.93 24.87
CA SER A 85 19.95 -20.47 24.13
C SER A 85 20.36 -20.93 22.73
N SER A 86 19.64 -21.91 22.21
CA SER A 86 19.82 -22.40 20.84
C SER A 86 19.17 -21.42 19.85
N VAL A 87 19.99 -20.72 19.06
CA VAL A 87 19.48 -19.78 18.03
C VAL A 87 18.65 -20.50 16.96
N HIS A 88 19.00 -21.76 16.65
CA HIS A 88 18.24 -22.61 15.72
C HIS A 88 16.83 -22.89 16.24
N ASP A 89 16.69 -23.34 17.49
CA ASP A 89 15.39 -23.65 18.09
C ASP A 89 14.50 -22.41 18.24
N LEU A 90 15.11 -21.26 18.59
CA LEU A 90 14.41 -19.98 18.70
C LEU A 90 13.91 -19.51 17.33
N LEU A 91 14.78 -19.53 16.31
CA LEU A 91 14.43 -19.12 14.95
C LEU A 91 13.32 -20.00 14.38
N LYS A 92 13.40 -21.32 14.59
CA LYS A 92 12.36 -22.28 14.20
C LYS A 92 11.01 -21.94 14.81
N ALA A 93 10.98 -21.69 16.12
CA ALA A 93 9.75 -21.40 16.83
C ALA A 93 9.13 -20.06 16.39
N ASP A 94 9.95 -19.03 16.21
CA ASP A 94 9.49 -17.71 15.77
C ASP A 94 8.96 -17.74 14.33
N LEU A 95 9.64 -18.44 13.41
CA LEU A 95 9.16 -18.64 12.05
C LEU A 95 7.80 -19.37 12.02
N ALA A 96 7.62 -20.40 12.85
CA ALA A 96 6.35 -21.11 12.94
C ALA A 96 5.20 -20.20 13.43
N ILE A 97 5.47 -19.30 14.39
CA ILE A 97 4.48 -18.32 14.86
C ILE A 97 4.13 -17.35 13.73
N ARG A 98 5.14 -16.83 13.02
CA ARG A 98 4.96 -15.89 11.91
C ARG A 98 4.13 -16.51 10.78
N ASP A 99 4.50 -17.71 10.32
CA ASP A 99 3.79 -18.41 9.24
C ASP A 99 2.31 -18.62 9.58
N GLN A 100 2.01 -19.05 10.81
CA GLN A 100 0.63 -19.23 11.28
C GLN A 100 -0.13 -17.89 11.38
N LEU A 101 0.51 -16.83 11.87
CA LEU A 101 -0.11 -15.51 12.04
C LEU A 101 -0.39 -14.84 10.68
N GLU A 102 0.57 -14.90 9.76
CA GLU A 102 0.45 -14.29 8.44
C GLU A 102 -0.61 -14.97 7.57
N ALA A 103 -0.82 -16.28 7.73
CA ALA A 103 -1.95 -16.96 7.10
C ALA A 103 -3.31 -16.40 7.54
N ILE A 104 -3.45 -16.04 8.82
CA ILE A 104 -4.64 -15.38 9.34
C ILE A 104 -4.73 -13.97 8.76
N LEU A 105 -3.69 -13.14 8.91
CA LEU A 105 -3.66 -11.76 8.41
C LEU A 105 -4.00 -11.66 6.92
N ALA A 106 -3.47 -12.58 6.10
CA ALA A 106 -3.70 -12.64 4.65
C ALA A 106 -5.18 -12.85 4.26
N LYS A 107 -6.06 -13.24 5.19
CA LYS A 107 -7.50 -13.41 4.94
C LYS A 107 -8.39 -12.40 5.67
N MET A 108 -7.86 -11.69 6.66
CA MET A 108 -8.65 -10.76 7.47
C MET A 108 -9.20 -9.57 6.67
N SER A 109 -8.39 -8.94 5.81
CA SER A 109 -8.82 -7.81 4.96
C SER A 109 -10.03 -8.18 4.10
N MET A 110 -9.93 -9.33 3.43
CA MET A 110 -10.98 -9.83 2.54
C MET A 110 -12.25 -10.18 3.32
N THR A 111 -12.11 -10.83 4.47
CA THR A 111 -13.24 -11.16 5.37
C THR A 111 -13.97 -9.90 5.82
N PHE A 112 -13.23 -8.89 6.28
CA PHE A 112 -13.81 -7.64 6.77
C PHE A 112 -14.57 -6.86 5.68
N MET A 113 -14.00 -6.82 4.47
CA MET A 113 -14.62 -6.13 3.33
C MET A 113 -15.85 -6.87 2.80
N ARG A 114 -15.91 -8.20 2.95
CA ARG A 114 -17.02 -9.06 2.51
C ARG A 114 -18.07 -9.34 3.58
N ASP A 115 -17.85 -8.91 4.82
CA ASP A 115 -18.85 -8.97 5.88
C ASP A 115 -19.94 -7.90 5.64
N PHE A 116 -20.85 -8.20 4.70
CA PHE A 116 -21.95 -7.31 4.31
C PHE A 116 -22.98 -7.13 5.42
N ASP A 117 -23.13 -8.11 6.30
CA ASP A 117 -24.01 -8.06 7.47
C ASP A 117 -23.40 -7.26 8.63
N ARG A 118 -22.14 -6.83 8.49
CA ARG A 118 -21.41 -5.99 9.44
C ARG A 118 -21.34 -6.62 10.83
N HIS A 119 -21.14 -7.93 10.94
CA HIS A 119 -20.89 -8.59 12.22
C HIS A 119 -19.56 -8.12 12.82
N ILE A 120 -18.51 -7.96 12.01
CA ILE A 120 -17.23 -7.38 12.37
C ILE A 120 -17.36 -5.86 12.33
N LYS A 121 -17.35 -5.25 13.51
CA LYS A 121 -17.56 -3.80 13.68
C LYS A 121 -16.29 -3.00 13.43
N THR A 122 -15.14 -3.57 13.71
CA THR A 122 -13.86 -2.86 13.65
C THR A 122 -12.72 -3.73 13.14
N TYR A 123 -11.73 -3.07 12.56
CA TYR A 123 -10.52 -3.62 11.99
C TYR A 123 -9.33 -3.61 12.97
N GLU A 124 -9.54 -3.26 14.24
CA GLU A 124 -8.46 -3.16 15.23
C GLU A 124 -7.70 -4.47 15.48
N LEU A 125 -8.36 -5.64 15.45
CA LEU A 125 -7.65 -6.92 15.65
C LEU A 125 -6.59 -7.18 14.57
N PRO A 126 -6.90 -7.12 13.26
CA PRO A 126 -5.89 -7.18 12.20
C PRO A 126 -4.72 -6.20 12.42
N ARG A 127 -5.01 -4.97 12.84
CA ARG A 127 -3.97 -3.96 13.11
C ARG A 127 -3.06 -4.38 14.27
N ALA A 128 -3.64 -4.85 15.37
CA ALA A 128 -2.90 -5.29 16.54
C ALA A 128 -2.04 -6.54 16.25
N LEU A 129 -2.54 -7.46 15.41
CA LEU A 129 -1.79 -8.62 14.96
C LEU A 129 -0.63 -8.22 14.04
N ALA A 130 -0.85 -7.34 13.06
CA ALA A 130 0.23 -6.83 12.20
C ALA A 130 1.29 -6.05 13.00
N TYR A 131 0.88 -5.25 13.99
CA TYR A 131 1.81 -4.56 14.88
C TYR A 131 2.76 -5.52 15.62
N ALA A 132 2.24 -6.66 16.08
CA ALA A 132 3.03 -7.69 16.74
C ALA A 132 3.91 -8.47 15.75
N ASP A 133 3.41 -8.71 14.54
CA ASP A 133 4.11 -9.42 13.47
C ASP A 133 5.35 -8.66 12.94
N ARG A 134 5.29 -7.33 12.82
CA ARG A 134 6.46 -6.50 12.49
C ARG A 134 7.59 -6.71 13.51
N ARG A 135 7.26 -6.68 14.80
CA ARG A 135 8.24 -6.91 15.89
C ARG A 135 8.78 -8.34 15.90
N LEU A 136 7.94 -9.32 15.62
CA LEU A 136 8.40 -10.70 15.44
C LEU A 136 9.37 -10.82 14.26
N THR A 137 9.09 -10.11 13.16
CA THR A 137 9.96 -10.07 11.99
C THR A 137 11.31 -9.44 12.31
N ASP A 138 11.33 -8.35 13.09
CA ASP A 138 12.57 -7.74 13.58
C ASP A 138 13.39 -8.74 14.42
N GLN A 139 12.72 -9.47 15.32
CA GLN A 139 13.33 -10.50 16.14
C GLN A 139 13.93 -11.65 15.30
N ILE A 140 13.20 -12.13 14.30
CA ILE A 140 13.65 -13.17 13.36
C ILE A 140 14.91 -12.70 12.61
N ALA A 141 14.93 -11.45 12.15
CA ALA A 141 16.11 -10.89 11.48
C ALA A 141 17.34 -10.91 12.40
N LEU A 142 17.17 -10.53 13.67
CA LEU A 142 18.25 -10.56 14.65
C LEU A 142 18.71 -11.96 15.04
N LEU A 143 17.82 -12.95 15.06
CA LEU A 143 18.20 -14.36 15.25
C LEU A 143 19.02 -14.89 14.07
N ARG A 144 18.68 -14.49 12.84
CA ARG A 144 19.49 -14.81 11.65
C ARG A 144 20.87 -14.17 11.74
N ASP A 145 20.94 -12.89 12.08
CA ASP A 145 22.20 -12.16 12.28
C ASP A 145 23.07 -12.81 13.36
N ARG A 146 22.44 -13.25 14.45
CA ARG A 146 23.12 -14.00 15.53
C ARG A 146 23.74 -15.29 15.00
N GLY A 147 23.00 -16.10 14.24
CA GLY A 147 23.56 -17.35 13.71
C GLY A 147 24.68 -17.15 12.68
N VAL A 148 24.66 -16.03 11.94
CA VAL A 148 25.80 -15.59 11.13
C VAL A 148 27.00 -15.24 12.03
N ALA A 149 26.78 -14.45 13.08
CA ALA A 149 27.83 -14.04 14.01
C ALA A 149 28.43 -15.23 14.79
N GLU A 150 27.64 -16.27 15.06
CA GLU A 150 28.07 -17.53 15.70
C GLU A 150 28.71 -18.52 14.71
N GLY A 151 28.74 -18.19 13.41
CA GLY A 151 29.36 -19.02 12.37
C GLY A 151 28.59 -20.31 12.08
N LEU A 152 27.27 -20.32 12.28
CA LEU A 152 26.40 -21.47 12.01
C LEU A 152 25.96 -21.51 10.55
N TRP A 153 25.66 -20.33 9.97
CA TRP A 153 25.21 -20.20 8.59
C TRP A 153 25.66 -18.89 7.95
N THR A 154 25.56 -18.81 6.62
CA THR A 154 25.59 -17.57 5.84
C THR A 154 24.21 -17.31 5.23
N VAL A 155 23.92 -16.07 4.86
CA VAL A 155 22.62 -15.68 4.27
C VAL A 155 22.83 -15.15 2.87
N THR A 156 21.98 -15.55 1.93
CA THR A 156 21.89 -14.97 0.59
C THR A 156 20.44 -14.60 0.29
N ASP A 157 20.22 -13.47 -0.36
CA ASP A 157 18.90 -13.13 -0.89
C ASP A 157 18.68 -13.82 -2.23
N GLU A 158 17.59 -14.57 -2.35
CA GLU A 158 17.22 -15.30 -3.56
C GLU A 158 15.86 -14.82 -4.07
N ASP A 159 15.79 -14.43 -5.36
CA ASP A 159 14.53 -14.24 -6.06
C ASP A 159 13.87 -15.59 -6.35
N ARG A 160 12.72 -15.83 -5.72
CA ARG A 160 11.93 -17.05 -5.88
C ARG A 160 10.57 -16.73 -6.52
N GLN A 161 10.64 -16.30 -7.77
CA GLN A 161 9.51 -15.95 -8.66
C GLN A 161 8.85 -14.62 -8.30
N ARG A 162 8.11 -14.59 -7.18
CA ARG A 162 7.25 -13.45 -6.81
C ARG A 162 7.82 -12.63 -5.66
N VAL A 163 8.75 -13.21 -4.91
CA VAL A 163 9.32 -12.61 -3.71
C VAL A 163 10.79 -12.95 -3.61
N THR A 164 11.56 -12.00 -3.10
CA THR A 164 12.93 -12.21 -2.66
C THR A 164 12.91 -12.65 -1.21
N VAL A 165 13.59 -13.75 -0.89
CA VAL A 165 13.66 -14.29 0.47
C VAL A 165 15.11 -14.54 0.89
N PRO A 166 15.43 -14.34 2.18
CA PRO A 166 16.72 -14.72 2.72
C PRO A 166 16.80 -16.25 2.86
N VAL A 167 17.88 -16.82 2.35
CA VAL A 167 18.14 -18.27 2.36
C VAL A 167 19.39 -18.53 3.18
N LEU A 168 19.26 -19.45 4.15
CA LEU A 168 20.35 -19.85 5.02
C LEU A 168 21.14 -20.99 4.39
N HIS A 169 22.47 -20.87 4.36
CA HIS A 169 23.40 -21.92 3.92
C HIS A 169 24.31 -22.28 5.08
N ALA A 170 24.54 -23.56 5.32
CA ALA A 170 25.39 -24.00 6.42
C ALA A 170 26.82 -23.46 6.24
N ALA A 171 27.34 -22.80 7.28
CA ALA A 171 28.68 -22.22 7.20
C ALA A 171 29.74 -23.32 7.20
N GLU A 172 30.83 -23.11 6.46
CA GLU A 172 31.95 -24.05 6.43
C GLU A 172 32.50 -24.29 7.84
N GLY A 173 32.52 -25.56 8.29
CA GLY A 173 33.05 -25.93 9.60
C GLY A 173 32.08 -25.74 10.78
N SER A 174 30.83 -25.32 10.53
CA SER A 174 29.78 -25.23 11.56
C SER A 174 29.36 -26.58 12.14
N GLY A 175 29.56 -27.67 11.37
CA GLY A 175 29.06 -29.00 11.70
C GLY A 175 27.59 -29.22 11.32
N LEU A 176 26.92 -28.22 10.74
CA LEU A 176 25.61 -28.31 10.14
C LEU A 176 25.72 -28.59 8.63
N THR A 177 24.63 -29.13 8.07
CA THR A 177 24.39 -29.24 6.63
C THR A 177 23.18 -28.39 6.26
N ASP A 178 23.00 -28.07 4.97
CA ASP A 178 21.82 -27.30 4.53
C ASP A 178 20.51 -28.01 4.90
N ALA A 179 20.51 -29.36 4.92
CA ALA A 179 19.36 -30.15 5.36
C ALA A 179 19.04 -29.98 6.86
N ASP A 180 20.02 -29.62 7.69
CA ASP A 180 19.80 -29.29 9.10
C ASP A 180 19.19 -27.88 9.27
N LEU A 181 19.22 -27.06 8.21
CA LEU A 181 18.63 -25.73 8.18
C LEU A 181 17.23 -25.69 7.55
N ASP A 182 16.75 -26.80 6.96
CA ASP A 182 15.46 -26.88 6.26
C ASP A 182 14.28 -26.42 7.14
N ASP A 183 14.32 -26.66 8.45
CA ASP A 183 13.26 -26.30 9.40
C ASP A 183 13.39 -24.88 9.98
N VAL A 184 14.43 -24.13 9.59
CA VAL A 184 14.65 -22.72 9.92
C VAL A 184 14.75 -21.83 8.67
N GLN A 185 14.41 -22.36 7.49
CA GLN A 185 14.29 -21.57 6.27
C GLN A 185 13.05 -20.67 6.30
N ASP A 186 13.11 -19.57 5.56
CA ASP A 186 11.95 -18.70 5.32
C ASP A 186 11.04 -19.31 4.24
N HIS A 187 9.82 -19.71 4.61
CA HIS A 187 8.87 -20.33 3.68
C HIS A 187 7.97 -19.34 2.93
N THR A 188 8.24 -18.02 3.01
CA THR A 188 7.40 -16.99 2.40
C THR A 188 7.21 -17.23 0.90
N ALA A 189 8.26 -17.64 0.18
CA ALA A 189 8.20 -17.87 -1.26
C ALA A 189 7.27 -19.02 -1.62
N GLU A 190 7.38 -20.16 -0.92
CA GLU A 190 6.52 -21.32 -1.12
C GLU A 190 5.06 -20.96 -0.85
N ILE A 191 4.79 -20.25 0.25
CA ILE A 191 3.44 -19.82 0.66
C ILE A 191 2.83 -18.87 -0.38
N VAL A 192 3.55 -17.82 -0.77
CA VAL A 192 3.04 -16.82 -1.74
C VAL A 192 2.77 -17.46 -3.09
N ASN A 193 3.67 -18.31 -3.58
CA ASN A 193 3.52 -19.02 -4.85
C ASN A 193 2.34 -20.01 -4.80
N ALA A 194 2.18 -20.78 -3.71
CA ALA A 194 1.05 -21.69 -3.54
C ALA A 194 -0.30 -20.96 -3.56
N ARG A 195 -0.41 -19.84 -2.82
CA ARG A 195 -1.60 -18.99 -2.81
C ARG A 195 -1.91 -18.41 -4.19
N ALA A 196 -0.88 -18.02 -4.96
CA ALA A 196 -1.05 -17.48 -6.31
C ALA A 196 -1.62 -18.54 -7.27
N GLU A 197 -1.08 -19.76 -7.24
CA GLU A 197 -1.60 -20.88 -8.04
C GLU A 197 -3.02 -21.27 -7.61
N GLN A 198 -3.34 -21.23 -6.32
CA GLN A 198 -4.71 -21.46 -5.83
C GLN A 198 -5.67 -20.38 -6.36
N ARG A 199 -5.30 -19.10 -6.32
CA ARG A 199 -6.11 -18.01 -6.89
C ARG A 199 -6.34 -18.20 -8.39
N LYS A 200 -5.31 -18.62 -9.12
CA LYS A 200 -5.40 -18.92 -10.55
C LYS A 200 -6.39 -20.06 -10.81
N ALA A 201 -6.26 -21.18 -10.09
CA ALA A 201 -7.19 -22.30 -10.21
C ALA A 201 -8.64 -21.92 -9.86
N ASP A 202 -8.84 -21.11 -8.83
CA ASP A 202 -10.16 -20.59 -8.44
C ASP A 202 -10.79 -19.71 -9.53
N ARG A 203 -9.99 -18.86 -10.20
CA ARG A 203 -10.44 -18.05 -11.34
C ARG A 203 -10.86 -18.93 -12.50
N GLU A 204 -10.00 -19.87 -12.91
CA GLU A 204 -10.29 -20.81 -14.00
C GLU A 204 -11.57 -21.62 -13.73
N LYS A 205 -11.78 -22.08 -12.50
CA LYS A 205 -12.99 -22.80 -12.09
C LYS A 205 -14.25 -21.92 -12.18
N ARG A 206 -14.17 -20.64 -11.77
CA ARG A 206 -15.29 -19.69 -11.87
C ARG A 206 -15.61 -19.35 -13.32
N GLU A 207 -14.59 -19.17 -14.16
CA GLU A 207 -14.75 -18.93 -15.59
C GLU A 207 -15.41 -20.12 -16.29
N ALA A 208 -14.96 -21.35 -15.99
CA ALA A 208 -15.59 -22.56 -16.48
C ALA A 208 -17.07 -22.65 -16.06
N ALA A 209 -17.39 -22.37 -14.78
CA ALA A 209 -18.77 -22.36 -14.28
C ALA A 209 -19.63 -21.22 -14.87
N ARG A 210 -19.01 -20.10 -15.28
CA ARG A 210 -19.68 -19.02 -16.00
C ARG A 210 -19.98 -19.44 -17.43
N HIS A 211 -19.00 -20.02 -18.12
CA HIS A 211 -19.14 -20.55 -19.47
C HIS A 211 -20.21 -21.65 -19.52
N GLU A 212 -20.21 -22.59 -18.58
CA GLU A 212 -21.24 -23.63 -18.48
C GLU A 212 -22.64 -23.04 -18.29
N ARG A 213 -22.80 -22.06 -17.39
CA ARG A 213 -24.09 -21.34 -17.24
C ARG A 213 -24.51 -20.61 -18.50
N GLN A 214 -23.57 -19.99 -19.21
CA GLN A 214 -23.86 -19.31 -20.47
C GLN A 214 -24.31 -20.29 -21.55
N MET A 215 -23.63 -21.43 -21.68
CA MET A 215 -24.03 -22.50 -22.61
C MET A 215 -25.38 -23.12 -22.23
N ALA A 216 -25.66 -23.30 -20.94
CA ALA A 216 -26.97 -23.77 -20.46
C ALA A 216 -28.09 -22.78 -20.78
N LEU A 217 -27.83 -21.46 -20.70
CA LEU A 217 -28.77 -20.43 -21.16
C LEU A 217 -29.01 -20.50 -22.67
N PHE A 218 -27.95 -20.66 -23.48
CA PHE A 218 -28.08 -20.82 -24.93
C PHE A 218 -28.83 -22.10 -25.30
N GLU A 219 -28.57 -23.23 -24.63
CA GLU A 219 -29.26 -24.50 -24.87
C GLU A 219 -30.73 -24.45 -24.42
N ALA A 220 -31.04 -23.71 -23.35
CA ALA A 220 -32.41 -23.44 -22.92
C ALA A 220 -33.16 -22.57 -23.93
N ASP A 221 -32.48 -21.59 -24.53
CA ASP A 221 -33.04 -20.73 -25.58
C ASP A 221 -33.28 -21.52 -26.88
N GLU A 222 -32.36 -22.40 -27.29
CA GLU A 222 -32.54 -23.33 -28.42
C GLU A 222 -33.71 -24.31 -28.21
N LYS A 223 -33.95 -24.76 -26.97
CA LYS A 223 -35.09 -25.62 -26.62
C LYS A 223 -36.42 -24.86 -26.58
N GLN A 224 -36.40 -23.55 -26.33
CA GLN A 224 -37.60 -22.71 -26.27
C GLN A 224 -37.97 -22.12 -27.65
N TYR A 225 -36.99 -21.85 -28.51
CA TYR A 225 -37.15 -21.40 -29.89
C TYR A 225 -36.45 -22.38 -30.82
N GLY A 226 -37.15 -23.47 -31.17
CA GLY A 226 -36.62 -24.51 -32.05
C GLY A 226 -36.01 -23.92 -33.33
N SER A 227 -34.82 -24.42 -33.69
CA SER A 227 -34.00 -24.08 -34.86
C SER A 227 -34.78 -23.43 -36.02
N VAL A 228 -34.71 -22.10 -36.12
CA VAL A 228 -35.17 -21.38 -37.31
C VAL A 228 -33.94 -21.13 -38.17
N GLU A 229 -33.89 -21.77 -39.33
CA GLU A 229 -32.89 -21.50 -40.37
C GLU A 229 -32.86 -20.00 -40.70
N ALA A 230 -31.67 -19.41 -40.64
CA ALA A 230 -31.44 -18.01 -40.92
C ALA A 230 -31.74 -17.69 -42.40
N GLY A 231 -32.74 -16.85 -42.64
CA GLY A 231 -32.93 -16.08 -43.87
C GLY A 231 -32.59 -14.61 -43.62
N PRO A 232 -32.00 -13.89 -44.57
CA PRO A 232 -31.52 -12.53 -44.36
C PRO A 232 -32.66 -11.55 -44.60
N ASP A 233 -33.05 -10.76 -43.60
CA ASP A 233 -33.55 -9.41 -43.87
C ASP A 233 -33.40 -8.50 -42.67
N GLU A 234 -32.89 -7.32 -42.98
CA GLU A 234 -32.73 -6.15 -42.14
C GLU A 234 -34.11 -5.56 -41.84
N SER A 235 -34.34 -5.04 -40.62
CA SER A 235 -35.19 -3.85 -40.30
C SER A 235 -35.77 -3.87 -38.87
N ALA A 236 -35.01 -3.30 -37.92
CA ALA A 236 -35.44 -2.51 -36.74
C ALA A 236 -36.34 -3.13 -35.63
N PRO A 237 -36.43 -2.55 -34.39
CA PRO A 237 -35.56 -1.58 -33.70
C PRO A 237 -34.98 -2.14 -32.38
N SER A 238 -33.78 -1.68 -32.01
CA SER A 238 -33.10 -1.98 -30.73
C SER A 238 -33.55 -1.03 -29.62
N ASP A 239 -34.72 -1.27 -29.02
CA ASP A 239 -35.03 -0.74 -27.69
C ASP A 239 -36.30 -1.41 -27.14
N SER A 240 -36.11 -2.47 -26.35
CA SER A 240 -36.95 -2.82 -25.19
C SER A 240 -36.52 -4.18 -24.65
N SER A 241 -35.62 -4.18 -23.67
CA SER A 241 -35.64 -5.21 -22.62
C SER A 241 -35.08 -4.58 -21.35
N SER A 242 -36.03 -4.16 -20.53
CA SER A 242 -35.84 -3.70 -19.17
C SER A 242 -35.40 -4.86 -18.28
N ASP A 243 -34.09 -5.12 -18.25
CA ASP A 243 -33.42 -5.85 -17.16
C ASP A 243 -32.00 -5.29 -16.87
N ALA A 244 -31.80 -4.02 -17.22
CA ALA A 244 -30.65 -3.22 -16.80
C ALA A 244 -30.78 -2.86 -15.31
N GLY A 245 -30.51 -3.81 -14.41
CA GLY A 245 -30.83 -3.59 -13.00
C GLY A 245 -30.19 -4.45 -11.91
N SER A 246 -29.43 -5.51 -12.21
CA SER A 246 -28.75 -6.29 -11.15
C SER A 246 -27.25 -5.97 -11.05
N PRO A 247 -26.76 -5.46 -9.91
CA PRO A 247 -25.37 -5.05 -9.74
C PRO A 247 -24.54 -6.11 -8.99
N ASP A 248 -24.06 -7.11 -9.70
CA ASP A 248 -23.16 -8.13 -9.11
C ASP A 248 -21.67 -7.81 -9.28
N TYR A 249 -21.31 -6.57 -9.62
CA TYR A 249 -19.93 -6.09 -9.61
C TYR A 249 -19.51 -5.63 -8.22
N LEU A 250 -19.49 -6.57 -7.26
CA LEU A 250 -18.69 -6.44 -6.05
C LEU A 250 -17.32 -7.06 -6.32
N ILE A 251 -16.48 -6.20 -6.90
CA ILE A 251 -15.01 -6.19 -6.94
C ILE A 251 -14.40 -7.43 -6.27
N GLU A 252 -13.90 -8.33 -7.12
CA GLU A 252 -12.98 -9.38 -6.73
C GLU A 252 -11.93 -8.80 -5.79
N ALA A 253 -11.62 -9.56 -4.73
CA ALA A 253 -10.60 -9.18 -3.79
C ALA A 253 -9.37 -8.71 -4.58
N GLN A 254 -9.00 -7.45 -4.36
CA GLN A 254 -7.62 -7.06 -4.64
C GLN A 254 -6.76 -8.11 -3.97
N PRO A 255 -5.75 -8.67 -4.65
CA PRO A 255 -4.73 -9.40 -3.95
C PRO A 255 -4.28 -8.51 -2.78
N ILE A 256 -4.26 -9.06 -1.56
CA ILE A 256 -3.30 -8.54 -0.60
C ILE A 256 -1.96 -8.64 -1.32
N ILE A 257 -1.31 -7.48 -1.35
CA ILE A 257 -0.11 -7.14 -2.12
C ILE A 257 0.79 -8.35 -2.32
N ASN A 258 1.03 -8.68 -3.61
CA ASN A 258 2.26 -9.29 -4.14
C ASN A 258 2.08 -9.90 -5.54
N ASP A 259 0.89 -9.94 -6.14
CA ASP A 259 0.76 -10.56 -7.48
C ASP A 259 1.31 -9.69 -8.63
N ASP A 260 1.51 -8.37 -8.42
CA ASP A 260 2.05 -7.44 -9.43
C ASP A 260 3.14 -6.51 -8.88
N ASN A 261 3.79 -6.83 -7.76
CA ASN A 261 5.01 -6.08 -7.40
C ASN A 261 6.13 -6.68 -8.27
N PRO A 262 6.61 -6.01 -9.33
CA PRO A 262 7.89 -6.44 -9.89
C PRO A 262 8.90 -6.41 -8.75
N ALA A 263 9.73 -7.45 -8.64
CA ALA A 263 10.89 -7.42 -7.77
C ALA A 263 11.56 -6.04 -7.94
N VAL A 264 11.87 -5.37 -6.83
CA VAL A 264 12.73 -4.20 -6.93
C VAL A 264 14.00 -4.68 -7.62
N PRO A 265 14.36 -4.15 -8.80
CA PRO A 265 15.49 -4.69 -9.52
C PRO A 265 16.76 -4.50 -8.67
N ASP A 266 17.67 -5.47 -8.77
CA ASP A 266 19.05 -5.27 -8.37
C ASP A 266 19.57 -3.98 -9.04
N ILE A 267 20.12 -3.06 -8.24
CA ILE A 267 20.70 -1.78 -8.66
C ILE A 267 21.67 -1.93 -9.83
N THR A 268 22.27 -3.10 -10.02
CA THR A 268 23.15 -3.34 -11.16
C THR A 268 22.46 -3.43 -12.53
N GLN A 269 21.12 -3.41 -12.62
CA GLN A 269 20.38 -3.44 -13.90
C GLN A 269 19.53 -2.21 -14.25
N VAL A 270 19.38 -1.20 -13.38
CA VAL A 270 18.42 -0.09 -13.64
C VAL A 270 19.02 1.09 -14.43
N ASN A 271 20.33 1.18 -14.61
CA ASN A 271 20.95 2.42 -15.12
C ASN A 271 21.57 2.34 -16.53
N GLN A 272 21.30 1.33 -17.35
CA GLN A 272 22.07 1.19 -18.61
C GLN A 272 21.36 0.93 -19.93
N ASN A 273 20.05 0.74 -20.03
CA ASN A 273 19.46 0.59 -21.37
C ASN A 273 18.12 1.34 -21.54
N GLU A 274 18.16 2.23 -22.53
CA GLU A 274 17.06 2.94 -23.19
C GLU A 274 16.62 4.27 -22.56
N THR A 275 17.57 5.21 -22.48
CA THR A 275 17.28 6.63 -22.52
C THR A 275 16.59 7.02 -23.84
N ALA A 276 15.42 7.64 -23.69
CA ALA A 276 14.67 8.51 -24.60
C ALA A 276 14.91 8.43 -26.13
N VAL A 277 13.82 8.18 -26.85
CA VAL A 277 13.69 8.39 -28.29
C VAL A 277 13.54 9.90 -28.57
N SER A 278 14.33 10.49 -29.47
CA SER A 278 14.35 11.94 -29.74
C SER A 278 13.02 12.54 -30.24
N GLU A 279 12.84 13.86 -30.04
CA GLU A 279 11.60 14.62 -30.31
C GLU A 279 11.15 14.59 -31.79
N GLU A 280 12.08 14.56 -32.75
CA GLU A 280 11.77 14.37 -34.19
C GLU A 280 11.26 12.97 -34.51
N ARG A 281 11.66 11.97 -33.72
CA ARG A 281 11.22 10.58 -33.84
C ARG A 281 9.86 10.40 -33.16
N TYR A 282 9.57 11.18 -32.11
CA TYR A 282 8.30 11.25 -31.40
C TYR A 282 7.09 11.63 -32.31
N GLU A 283 7.25 12.53 -33.29
CA GLU A 283 6.14 12.92 -34.19
C GLU A 283 5.70 11.80 -35.15
N GLN A 284 6.63 10.98 -35.64
CA GLN A 284 6.30 9.79 -36.46
C GLN A 284 5.71 8.67 -35.60
N PHE A 285 6.13 8.57 -34.33
CA PHE A 285 5.56 7.63 -33.37
C PHE A 285 4.20 8.06 -32.83
N ARG A 286 3.79 9.33 -32.87
CA ARG A 286 2.45 9.76 -32.42
C ARG A 286 1.30 9.04 -33.13
N HIS A 287 1.42 8.74 -34.42
CA HIS A 287 0.36 8.01 -35.13
C HIS A 287 0.35 6.52 -34.74
N ALA A 288 1.53 5.90 -34.61
CA ALA A 288 1.68 4.51 -34.18
C ALA A 288 1.36 4.32 -32.69
N ALA A 289 1.64 5.30 -31.84
CA ALA A 289 1.37 5.33 -30.41
C ALA A 289 -0.10 5.66 -30.13
N ALA A 290 -0.71 6.57 -30.88
CA ALA A 290 -2.16 6.77 -30.86
C ALA A 290 -2.91 5.54 -31.38
N GLU A 291 -2.42 4.88 -32.45
CA GLU A 291 -2.93 3.59 -32.92
C GLU A 291 -2.69 2.47 -31.89
N HIS A 292 -1.59 2.49 -31.15
CA HIS A 292 -1.30 1.53 -30.07
C HIS A 292 -2.21 1.75 -28.86
N VAL A 293 -2.42 2.99 -28.40
CA VAL A 293 -3.37 3.33 -27.34
C VAL A 293 -4.80 3.03 -27.78
N ALA A 294 -5.17 3.32 -29.02
CA ALA A 294 -6.48 2.94 -29.56
C ALA A 294 -6.64 1.41 -29.69
N ALA A 295 -5.60 0.70 -30.13
CA ALA A 295 -5.57 -0.75 -30.21
C ALA A 295 -5.59 -1.40 -28.81
N ARG A 296 -4.91 -0.82 -27.81
CA ARG A 296 -4.99 -1.25 -26.40
C ARG A 296 -6.31 -0.87 -25.75
N GLN A 297 -6.93 0.27 -26.05
CA GLN A 297 -8.30 0.54 -25.59
C GLN A 297 -9.32 -0.39 -26.24
N ALA A 298 -9.05 -0.84 -27.48
CA ALA A 298 -9.87 -1.82 -28.19
C ALA A 298 -9.56 -3.29 -27.79
N ALA A 299 -8.32 -3.59 -27.38
CA ALA A 299 -7.83 -4.92 -26.99
C ALA A 299 -7.74 -5.10 -25.46
N ALA A 300 -7.90 -4.02 -24.69
CA ALA A 300 -8.05 -4.08 -23.25
C ALA A 300 -9.22 -5.03 -23.02
N PRO A 301 -9.03 -6.09 -22.24
CA PRO A 301 -10.16 -6.91 -21.85
C PRO A 301 -11.22 -5.95 -21.33
N LYS A 302 -12.49 -6.19 -21.66
CA LYS A 302 -13.66 -5.40 -21.17
C LYS A 302 -13.70 -5.25 -19.63
N ASP A 303 -12.75 -5.87 -18.94
CA ASP A 303 -12.60 -6.06 -17.52
C ASP A 303 -11.22 -5.61 -16.97
N TYR A 304 -10.51 -4.61 -17.56
CA TYR A 304 -9.31 -4.05 -16.91
C TYR A 304 -9.69 -3.40 -15.57
N TRP A 305 -9.51 -4.15 -14.49
CA TRP A 305 -10.09 -3.84 -13.20
C TRP A 305 -9.56 -2.53 -12.59
N ARG A 306 -8.36 -2.09 -12.96
CA ARG A 306 -7.75 -0.83 -12.48
C ARG A 306 -8.39 0.42 -13.06
N GLU A 307 -9.23 0.33 -14.10
CA GLU A 307 -9.97 1.49 -14.62
C GLU A 307 -10.86 2.17 -13.57
N VAL A 308 -11.27 1.44 -12.52
CA VAL A 308 -12.08 2.00 -11.44
C VAL A 308 -11.36 3.08 -10.64
N TYR A 309 -10.03 3.14 -10.72
CA TYR A 309 -9.21 4.15 -10.03
C TYR A 309 -8.97 5.41 -10.87
N LEU A 310 -9.33 5.40 -12.15
CA LEU A 310 -9.09 6.54 -13.03
C LEU A 310 -9.90 7.77 -12.58
N PRO A 311 -9.33 8.99 -12.72
CA PRO A 311 -10.05 10.21 -12.45
C PRO A 311 -11.19 10.43 -13.45
N GLY A 312 -12.21 11.16 -13.01
CA GLY A 312 -13.37 11.53 -13.81
C GLY A 312 -13.31 12.96 -14.32
N ARG A 313 -14.28 13.33 -15.17
CA ARG A 313 -14.36 14.66 -15.82
C ARG A 313 -14.39 15.83 -14.85
N ASP A 314 -14.82 15.62 -13.60
CA ASP A 314 -15.06 16.66 -12.60
C ASP A 314 -13.98 16.69 -11.49
N VAL A 315 -12.91 15.88 -11.59
CA VAL A 315 -11.78 15.95 -10.64
C VAL A 315 -11.19 17.36 -10.58
N ASP A 316 -10.92 17.87 -9.38
CA ASP A 316 -10.27 19.17 -9.19
C ASP A 316 -9.40 19.14 -7.93
N ASN A 317 -9.99 19.25 -6.74
CA ASN A 317 -9.24 19.25 -5.49
C ASN A 317 -8.86 17.81 -5.12
N VAL A 318 -7.56 17.53 -5.07
CA VAL A 318 -7.01 16.23 -4.68
C VAL A 318 -5.85 16.41 -3.70
N MET A 319 -5.61 15.38 -2.89
CA MET A 319 -4.43 15.28 -2.04
C MET A 319 -3.49 14.23 -2.65
N GLY A 320 -2.29 14.60 -3.05
CA GLY A 320 -1.24 13.63 -3.36
C GLY A 320 -0.66 13.08 -2.08
N ILE A 321 -0.39 11.79 -2.05
CA ILE A 321 0.28 11.14 -0.94
C ILE A 321 1.20 10.04 -1.45
N ASP A 322 2.34 9.91 -0.81
CA ASP A 322 3.32 8.87 -1.06
C ASP A 322 3.99 8.46 0.28
N LEU A 323 4.43 7.21 0.35
CA LEU A 323 4.99 6.58 1.56
C LEU A 323 6.36 5.98 1.28
N GLU A 324 7.33 6.33 2.11
CA GLU A 324 8.54 5.51 2.24
C GLU A 324 8.37 4.53 3.39
N THR A 325 8.82 3.30 3.13
CA THR A 325 8.72 2.18 4.07
C THR A 325 10.06 1.46 4.13
N ASN A 326 10.34 0.74 5.23
CA ASN A 326 11.57 -0.07 5.31
C ASN A 326 11.45 -1.46 4.65
N GLY A 327 10.36 -1.70 3.90
CA GLY A 327 10.05 -2.96 3.21
C GLY A 327 8.66 -2.93 2.59
N THR A 328 8.35 -3.85 1.68
CA THR A 328 7.14 -3.78 0.86
C THR A 328 5.88 -4.38 1.52
N GLU A 329 6.04 -5.14 2.60
CA GLU A 329 4.95 -5.91 3.22
C GLU A 329 4.36 -5.17 4.42
N PRO A 330 3.08 -4.78 4.41
CA PRO A 330 2.52 -3.89 5.42
C PRO A 330 2.40 -4.51 6.82
N TYR A 331 2.45 -5.84 6.96
CA TYR A 331 2.50 -6.52 8.26
C TYR A 331 3.92 -6.85 8.74
N ARG A 332 4.95 -6.65 7.90
CA ARG A 332 6.37 -6.84 8.26
C ARG A 332 7.17 -5.54 8.35
N ALA A 333 6.74 -4.50 7.64
CA ALA A 333 7.45 -3.25 7.47
C ALA A 333 6.75 -2.06 8.15
N TYR A 334 7.56 -1.03 8.43
CA TYR A 334 7.19 0.23 9.04
C TYR A 334 7.11 1.33 7.98
N ILE A 335 6.15 2.24 8.15
CA ILE A 335 6.14 3.54 7.47
C ILE A 335 7.22 4.40 8.13
N ILE A 336 8.17 4.89 7.34
CA ILE A 336 9.30 5.72 7.80
C ILE A 336 9.22 7.16 7.30
N ASP A 337 8.47 7.41 6.24
CA ASP A 337 8.20 8.75 5.73
C ASP A 337 6.80 8.81 5.11
N VAL A 338 6.10 9.92 5.33
CA VAL A 338 4.80 10.19 4.70
C VAL A 338 4.84 11.62 4.20
N GLY A 339 4.76 11.80 2.89
CA GLY A 339 4.58 13.12 2.31
C GLY A 339 3.20 13.27 1.72
N PHE A 340 2.62 14.45 1.89
CA PHE A 340 1.38 14.79 1.21
C PHE A 340 1.27 16.29 0.97
N GLU A 341 0.55 16.62 -0.09
CA GLU A 341 0.23 17.98 -0.47
C GLU A 341 -1.11 18.02 -1.20
N TYR A 342 -1.68 19.20 -1.31
CA TYR A 342 -2.91 19.42 -2.05
C TYR A 342 -2.62 20.10 -3.37
N MET A 343 -3.38 19.73 -4.39
CA MET A 343 -3.32 20.39 -5.69
C MET A 343 -4.70 20.43 -6.32
N ASN A 344 -5.03 21.58 -6.92
CA ASN A 344 -6.21 21.70 -7.75
C ASN A 344 -5.85 21.32 -9.19
N MET A 345 -6.51 20.32 -9.76
CA MET A 345 -6.25 19.81 -11.10
C MET A 345 -6.74 20.75 -12.19
N LYS A 346 -7.72 21.62 -11.91
CA LYS A 346 -8.31 22.56 -12.87
C LYS A 346 -8.34 23.99 -12.38
N SER A 347 -8.83 24.20 -11.16
CA SER A 347 -8.90 25.54 -10.59
C SER A 347 -7.50 25.99 -10.14
N PRO A 348 -7.25 27.31 -10.04
CA PRO A 348 -6.02 27.80 -9.44
C PRO A 348 -5.91 27.37 -7.98
N ARG A 349 -4.68 27.32 -7.44
CA ARG A 349 -4.47 27.12 -6.01
C ARG A 349 -5.16 28.22 -5.16
N PRO A 350 -5.60 27.92 -3.93
CA PRO A 350 -6.22 28.92 -3.05
C PRO A 350 -5.29 30.10 -2.72
N THR A 351 -5.83 31.31 -2.51
CA THR A 351 -5.02 32.53 -2.33
C THR A 351 -4.40 32.72 -0.93
N ASN A 352 -4.83 31.93 0.07
CA ASN A 352 -4.43 32.08 1.49
C ASN A 352 -3.82 30.80 2.08
N THR A 353 -3.27 29.93 1.25
CA THR A 353 -2.58 28.72 1.71
C THR A 353 -1.08 29.01 1.75
N GLY A 354 -0.46 28.83 2.92
CA GLY A 354 0.99 28.91 3.06
C GLY A 354 1.66 27.84 2.19
N ALA A 355 2.79 28.20 1.61
CA ALA A 355 3.72 27.28 0.97
C ALA A 355 5.08 27.56 1.62
N ASP A 356 5.21 27.10 2.87
CA ASP A 356 6.40 27.34 3.70
C ASP A 356 7.41 26.18 3.58
N TYR A 357 7.09 25.15 2.80
CA TYR A 357 8.01 24.06 2.49
C TYR A 357 8.88 24.43 1.29
N SER A 358 10.19 24.26 1.43
CA SER A 358 11.14 24.36 0.34
C SER A 358 11.52 22.94 -0.07
N TYR A 359 11.25 22.61 -1.33
CA TYR A 359 11.63 21.32 -1.88
C TYR A 359 13.14 21.25 -2.10
N ASP A 360 13.69 20.04 -2.21
CA ASP A 360 15.10 19.83 -2.54
C ASP A 360 15.48 20.37 -3.93
N LYS A 361 14.50 20.51 -4.85
CA LYS A 361 14.70 21.06 -6.19
C LYS A 361 13.94 22.36 -6.37
N ASP A 362 14.65 23.43 -6.69
CA ASP A 362 14.09 24.78 -6.88
C ASP A 362 12.92 24.84 -7.89
N TYR A 363 12.93 23.97 -8.91
CA TYR A 363 11.90 24.00 -9.95
C TYR A 363 10.55 23.40 -9.52
N TYR A 364 10.50 22.64 -8.41
CA TYR A 364 9.25 22.16 -7.82
C TYR A 364 8.41 23.29 -7.22
N GLU A 365 9.05 24.35 -6.69
CA GLU A 365 8.36 25.47 -6.03
C GLU A 365 7.46 26.29 -6.97
N SER A 366 7.59 26.11 -8.29
CA SER A 366 6.83 26.86 -9.30
C SER A 366 5.36 26.40 -9.49
N GLY A 367 4.94 25.34 -8.78
CA GLY A 367 3.67 24.65 -9.01
C GLY A 367 2.41 25.21 -8.33
N ASP A 368 1.29 24.52 -8.55
CA ASP A 368 -0.03 24.79 -7.94
C ASP A 368 -0.26 24.05 -6.60
N ALA A 369 0.78 23.44 -6.05
CA ALA A 369 0.73 22.71 -4.79
C ALA A 369 0.54 23.67 -3.59
N TYR A 370 -0.11 23.16 -2.54
CA TYR A 370 -0.32 23.90 -1.28
C TYR A 370 -0.54 22.96 -0.09
N ASP A 371 -0.33 23.49 1.12
CA ASP A 371 -0.44 22.75 2.38
C ASP A 371 0.42 21.47 2.35
N GLN A 372 1.70 21.65 1.98
CA GLN A 372 2.71 20.59 2.03
C GLN A 372 2.99 20.18 3.47
N HIS A 373 3.02 18.88 3.72
CA HIS A 373 3.46 18.33 5.00
C HIS A 373 4.26 17.06 4.78
N ARG A 374 5.13 16.79 5.75
CA ARG A 374 5.92 15.58 5.83
C ARG A 374 5.92 15.07 7.25
N TYR A 375 5.62 13.80 7.44
CA TYR A 375 5.89 13.10 8.68
C TYR A 375 7.10 12.19 8.50
N SER A 376 8.01 12.23 9.46
CA SER A 376 9.14 11.32 9.52
C SER A 376 8.99 10.43 10.75
N PHE A 377 9.05 9.13 10.53
CA PHE A 377 8.84 8.12 11.57
C PHE A 377 10.07 7.23 11.72
N GLY A 378 10.12 6.55 12.86
CA GLY A 378 11.17 5.60 13.18
C GLY A 378 10.77 4.15 12.99
N VAL A 379 11.65 3.28 13.44
CA VAL A 379 11.45 1.83 13.54
C VAL A 379 11.73 1.36 14.98
N THR A 380 11.51 0.09 15.28
CA THR A 380 11.86 -0.49 16.58
C THR A 380 13.38 -0.48 16.79
N PRO A 381 13.87 -0.53 18.04
CA PRO A 381 15.29 -0.72 18.31
C PRO A 381 15.88 -1.94 17.61
N GLU A 382 15.11 -3.02 17.52
CA GLU A 382 15.49 -4.27 16.86
C GLU A 382 15.64 -4.09 15.35
N ALA A 383 14.67 -3.45 14.68
CA ALA A 383 14.74 -3.12 13.26
C ALA A 383 15.91 -2.17 12.94
N ALA A 384 16.12 -1.16 13.79
CA ALA A 384 17.22 -0.21 13.63
C ALA A 384 18.59 -0.90 13.77
N ARG A 385 18.69 -1.90 14.65
CA ARG A 385 19.92 -2.69 14.84
C ARG A 385 20.25 -3.55 13.63
N HIS A 386 19.24 -4.15 13.00
CA HIS A 386 19.42 -4.89 11.74
C HIS A 386 19.79 -3.93 10.59
N GLY A 387 19.11 -2.79 10.52
CA GLY A 387 19.30 -1.80 9.47
C GLY A 387 18.72 -2.25 8.12
N ASN A 388 18.86 -1.40 7.10
CA ASN A 388 18.48 -1.75 5.73
C ASN A 388 19.28 -0.90 4.73
N ALA A 389 20.38 -1.45 4.21
CA ALA A 389 21.28 -0.74 3.30
C ALA A 389 20.60 -0.37 1.97
N PHE A 390 19.69 -1.22 1.48
CA PHE A 390 18.94 -0.96 0.27
C PHE A 390 18.04 0.28 0.42
N ILE A 391 17.32 0.40 1.53
CA ILE A 391 16.46 1.55 1.80
C ILE A 391 17.26 2.84 1.97
N ILE A 392 18.44 2.77 2.60
CA ILE A 392 19.37 3.92 2.65
C ILE A 392 19.76 4.36 1.25
N GLN A 393 20.11 3.42 0.38
CA GLN A 393 20.51 3.75 -0.98
C GLN A 393 19.36 4.32 -1.81
N LEU A 394 18.15 3.78 -1.63
CA LEU A 394 16.96 4.17 -2.37
C LEU A 394 16.48 5.56 -1.94
N THR A 395 16.27 5.76 -0.64
CA THR A 395 15.59 6.94 -0.07
C THR A 395 16.55 7.96 0.56
N GLY A 396 17.78 7.57 0.86
CA GLY A 396 18.68 8.34 1.73
C GLY A 396 18.33 8.28 3.22
N ILE A 397 17.32 7.50 3.62
CA ILE A 397 16.88 7.35 5.00
C ILE A 397 17.63 6.21 5.69
N ASP A 398 18.41 6.55 6.71
CA ASP A 398 19.06 5.57 7.59
C ASP A 398 18.20 5.23 8.79
N ILE A 399 17.50 4.09 8.70
CA ILE A 399 16.65 3.58 9.77
C ILE A 399 17.42 3.22 11.04
N SER A 400 18.74 2.95 10.94
CA SER A 400 19.56 2.68 12.13
C SER A 400 19.69 3.89 13.06
N GLN A 401 19.41 5.09 12.53
CA GLN A 401 19.43 6.35 13.25
C GLN A 401 18.02 6.86 13.61
N ARG A 402 16.95 6.13 13.30
CA ARG A 402 15.57 6.56 13.50
C ARG A 402 14.85 5.76 14.58
N THR A 403 15.25 6.01 15.83
CA THR A 403 14.60 5.44 17.01
C THR A 403 14.37 6.53 18.07
N GLY A 404 13.50 6.25 19.04
CA GLY A 404 13.27 7.13 20.19
C GLY A 404 12.30 8.28 19.91
N ALA A 405 12.32 9.29 20.78
CA ALA A 405 11.30 10.35 20.80
C ALA A 405 11.32 11.27 19.56
N ASP A 406 12.49 11.43 18.92
CA ASP A 406 12.63 12.26 17.72
C ASP A 406 12.04 11.57 16.47
N TYR A 407 11.92 10.24 16.51
CA TYR A 407 11.37 9.41 15.44
C TYR A 407 10.41 8.36 16.04
N PRO A 408 9.21 8.78 16.46
CA PRO A 408 8.22 7.84 16.99
C PRO A 408 7.82 6.82 15.93
N LEU A 409 7.37 5.64 16.37
CA LEU A 409 6.72 4.67 15.49
C LEU A 409 5.36 5.22 15.07
N PHE A 410 5.04 5.15 13.77
CA PHE A 410 3.74 5.60 13.29
C PHE A 410 2.57 4.87 13.96
N ASP A 411 2.70 3.56 14.20
CA ASP A 411 1.72 2.76 14.93
C ASP A 411 1.44 3.26 16.36
N GLU A 412 2.42 3.92 16.96
CA GLU A 412 2.38 4.42 18.34
C GLU A 412 2.06 5.93 18.41
N ASP A 413 1.82 6.59 17.28
CA ASP A 413 1.43 7.99 17.18
C ASP A 413 -0.07 8.14 16.78
N PRO A 414 -1.00 8.12 17.75
CA PRO A 414 -2.42 8.25 17.45
C PRO A 414 -2.79 9.64 16.89
N ALA A 415 -2.00 10.68 17.15
CA ALA A 415 -2.26 12.02 16.64
C ALA A 415 -1.96 12.10 15.14
N ALA A 416 -0.81 11.55 14.72
CA ALA A 416 -0.46 11.45 13.30
C ALA A 416 -1.44 10.56 12.53
N GLN A 417 -1.83 9.40 13.09
CA GLN A 417 -2.84 8.54 12.49
C GLN A 417 -4.19 9.26 12.31
N ALA A 418 -4.64 10.01 13.32
CA ALA A 418 -5.90 10.74 13.26
C ALA A 418 -5.87 11.89 12.24
N ASP A 419 -4.76 12.64 12.16
CA ASP A 419 -4.61 13.70 11.16
C ASP A 419 -4.59 13.11 9.75
N LEU A 420 -3.84 12.02 9.54
CA LEU A 420 -3.78 11.35 8.25
C LEU A 420 -5.16 10.81 7.83
N LEU A 421 -5.90 10.14 8.72
CA LEU A 421 -7.26 9.67 8.43
C LEU A 421 -8.19 10.82 8.02
N LYS A 422 -8.13 11.93 8.75
CA LYS A 422 -8.94 13.12 8.47
C LYS A 422 -8.67 13.63 7.05
N ARG A 423 -7.41 13.68 6.65
CA ARG A 423 -7.01 14.09 5.29
C ARG A 423 -7.48 13.10 4.22
N LEU A 424 -7.22 11.80 4.42
CA LEU A 424 -7.63 10.70 3.52
C LEU A 424 -9.15 10.59 3.30
N THR A 425 -9.96 11.15 4.21
CA THR A 425 -11.44 11.14 4.13
C THR A 425 -12.04 12.49 3.73
N SER A 426 -11.24 13.56 3.65
CA SER A 426 -11.72 14.90 3.33
C SER A 426 -11.97 15.10 1.83
N GLN A 427 -11.18 14.44 1.00
CA GLN A 427 -11.21 14.52 -0.46
C GLN A 427 -10.51 13.30 -1.08
N PRO A 428 -10.57 13.09 -2.41
CA PRO A 428 -9.83 12.01 -3.04
C PRO A 428 -8.34 12.16 -2.79
N PHE A 429 -7.70 11.06 -2.39
CA PHE A 429 -6.25 10.98 -2.40
C PHE A 429 -5.78 10.36 -3.71
N VAL A 430 -4.61 10.78 -4.15
CA VAL A 430 -3.92 10.33 -5.36
C VAL A 430 -2.60 9.70 -4.91
N ALA A 431 -2.30 8.52 -5.45
CA ALA A 431 -1.02 7.84 -5.30
C ALA A 431 -0.63 7.16 -6.63
N HIS A 432 0.63 6.80 -6.80
CA HIS A 432 1.12 6.08 -7.97
C HIS A 432 1.32 4.62 -7.59
N MET A 433 0.51 3.70 -8.12
CA MET A 433 0.35 2.35 -7.54
C MET A 433 -0.39 2.39 -6.19
N ALA A 434 -1.51 3.13 -6.14
CA ALA A 434 -2.32 3.39 -4.92
C ALA A 434 -2.72 2.16 -4.08
N THR A 435 -2.57 0.94 -4.63
CA THR A 435 -2.69 -0.33 -3.91
C THR A 435 -1.67 -0.47 -2.79
N PHE A 436 -0.47 0.08 -2.96
CA PHE A 436 0.61 0.04 -1.98
C PHE A 436 0.22 0.80 -0.71
N GLU A 437 -0.06 2.10 -0.84
CA GLU A 437 -0.44 2.98 0.26
C GLU A 437 -1.74 2.49 0.91
N HIS A 438 -2.71 2.07 0.10
CA HIS A 438 -3.97 1.52 0.61
C HIS A 438 -3.75 0.35 1.57
N SER A 439 -2.80 -0.55 1.28
CA SER A 439 -2.52 -1.69 2.16
C SER A 439 -1.88 -1.27 3.49
N PHE A 440 -0.98 -0.29 3.46
CA PHE A 440 -0.34 0.24 4.64
C PHE A 440 -1.37 0.96 5.50
N PHE A 441 -2.25 1.78 4.90
CA PHE A 441 -3.31 2.46 5.64
C PHE A 441 -4.29 1.49 6.29
N MET A 442 -4.62 0.37 5.64
CA MET A 442 -5.49 -0.67 6.22
C MET A 442 -4.97 -1.19 7.56
N LEU A 443 -3.66 -1.39 7.72
CA LEU A 443 -3.06 -1.97 8.93
C LEU A 443 -2.50 -0.92 9.90
N ASN A 444 -2.12 0.26 9.43
CA ASN A 444 -1.42 1.25 10.25
C ASN A 444 -2.32 2.41 10.71
N VAL A 445 -3.34 2.80 9.93
CA VAL A 445 -4.18 3.98 10.25
C VAL A 445 -5.45 3.56 10.97
N ALA A 446 -5.57 3.91 12.25
CA ALA A 446 -6.79 3.68 13.04
C ALA A 446 -8.02 4.24 12.33
N GLY A 447 -9.05 3.41 12.11
CA GLY A 447 -10.31 3.81 11.48
C GLY A 447 -10.32 3.89 9.95
N TYR A 448 -9.17 3.71 9.26
CA TYR A 448 -9.12 3.79 7.80
C TYR A 448 -9.93 2.69 7.11
N ALA A 449 -9.77 1.44 7.56
CA ALA A 449 -10.48 0.29 6.99
C ALA A 449 -12.01 0.47 7.08
N GLU A 450 -12.50 0.97 8.22
CA GLU A 450 -13.90 1.31 8.43
C GLU A 450 -14.34 2.45 7.51
N ALA A 451 -13.56 3.53 7.41
CA ALA A 451 -13.86 4.66 6.55
C ALA A 451 -13.94 4.25 5.08
N TYR A 452 -12.99 3.43 4.61
CA TYR A 452 -13.00 2.88 3.26
C TYR A 452 -14.21 1.95 3.04
N ARG A 453 -14.48 1.00 3.96
CA ARG A 453 -15.64 0.11 3.91
C ARG A 453 -16.99 0.86 3.94
N ASN A 454 -17.01 2.06 4.48
CA ASN A 454 -18.18 2.93 4.53
C ASN A 454 -18.29 3.87 3.32
N GLY A 455 -17.32 3.85 2.41
CA GLY A 455 -17.32 4.67 1.20
C GLY A 455 -16.91 6.13 1.43
N HIS A 456 -16.22 6.42 2.54
CA HIS A 456 -15.74 7.76 2.87
C HIS A 456 -14.36 8.06 2.26
N VAL A 457 -13.66 7.04 1.78
CA VAL A 457 -12.36 7.17 1.12
C VAL A 457 -12.55 7.02 -0.39
N THR A 458 -11.97 7.93 -1.16
CA THR A 458 -11.92 7.86 -2.63
C THR A 458 -10.46 7.84 -3.06
N ILE A 459 -10.09 6.83 -3.85
CA ILE A 459 -8.71 6.57 -4.27
C ILE A 459 -8.57 6.83 -5.76
N ILE A 460 -7.62 7.67 -6.15
CA ILE A 460 -7.20 7.83 -7.54
C ILE A 460 -5.79 7.25 -7.68
N ASP A 461 -5.59 6.43 -8.71
CA ASP A 461 -4.30 5.80 -9.00
C ASP A 461 -3.78 6.34 -10.33
N THR A 462 -2.56 6.89 -10.34
CA THR A 462 -1.95 7.43 -11.56
C THR A 462 -1.25 6.37 -12.41
N LEU A 463 -0.95 5.18 -11.88
CA LEU A 463 -0.41 4.07 -12.67
C LEU A 463 -1.32 3.67 -13.85
N PRO A 464 -2.64 3.43 -13.68
CA PRO A 464 -3.51 3.15 -14.82
C PRO A 464 -3.65 4.34 -15.79
N MET A 465 -3.41 5.59 -15.34
CA MET A 465 -3.35 6.72 -16.27
C MET A 465 -2.14 6.59 -17.19
N SER A 466 -0.96 6.29 -16.63
CA SER A 466 0.26 6.02 -17.41
C SER A 466 0.07 4.83 -18.36
N ARG A 467 -0.58 3.75 -17.93
CA ARG A 467 -0.76 2.57 -18.78
C ARG A 467 -1.77 2.74 -19.92
N LEU A 468 -2.84 3.49 -19.69
CA LEU A 468 -3.99 3.53 -20.61
C LEU A 468 -4.08 4.79 -21.47
N TRP A 469 -3.54 5.91 -20.97
CA TRP A 469 -3.72 7.22 -21.58
C TRP A 469 -2.40 7.84 -22.07
N ASP A 470 -1.26 7.45 -21.51
CA ASP A 470 0.06 7.94 -21.94
C ASP A 470 0.55 7.19 -23.18
N GLU A 471 0.69 7.91 -24.28
CA GLU A 471 1.21 7.39 -25.55
C GLU A 471 2.69 7.03 -25.51
N GLY A 472 3.46 7.62 -24.58
CA GLY A 472 4.87 7.32 -24.40
C GLY A 472 5.13 6.05 -23.58
N SER A 473 4.08 5.43 -23.01
CA SER A 473 4.17 4.14 -22.33
C SER A 473 4.20 2.99 -23.35
N ILE A 474 5.34 2.85 -24.03
CA ILE A 474 5.53 1.87 -25.11
C ILE A 474 6.15 0.59 -24.54
N PRO A 475 5.51 -0.58 -24.75
CA PRO A 475 6.09 -1.87 -24.38
C PRO A 475 7.48 -2.12 -24.97
N CYS A 476 8.40 -2.62 -24.14
CA CYS A 476 9.72 -3.11 -24.55
C CYS A 476 10.03 -4.44 -23.85
N GLU A 477 11.19 -5.03 -24.14
CA GLU A 477 11.61 -6.32 -23.56
C GLU A 477 11.68 -6.28 -22.02
N GLY A 478 12.17 -5.17 -21.45
CA GLY A 478 12.22 -4.96 -20.00
C GLY A 478 10.90 -4.53 -19.37
N HIS A 479 9.98 -3.97 -20.17
CA HIS A 479 8.70 -3.45 -19.70
C HIS A 479 7.58 -3.84 -20.67
N PRO A 480 7.01 -5.05 -20.58
CA PRO A 480 6.00 -5.54 -21.52
C PRO A 480 4.70 -4.73 -21.51
N ASP A 481 4.49 -3.90 -20.47
CA ASP A 481 3.36 -2.98 -20.38
C ASP A 481 3.71 -1.50 -20.61
N GLY A 482 4.95 -1.24 -21.02
CA GLY A 482 5.56 0.08 -21.00
C GLY A 482 6.17 0.40 -19.64
N ASP A 483 7.19 1.26 -19.62
CA ASP A 483 7.76 1.75 -18.36
C ASP A 483 6.78 2.75 -17.74
N ASN A 484 6.11 2.29 -16.68
CA ASN A 484 5.11 3.04 -15.94
C ASN A 484 5.55 3.28 -14.50
N THR A 485 6.86 3.31 -14.24
CA THR A 485 7.38 3.84 -12.97
C THR A 485 7.00 5.31 -12.80
N LEU A 486 6.99 5.79 -11.55
CA LEU A 486 6.69 7.20 -11.29
C LEU A 486 7.75 8.10 -11.96
N ASP A 487 9.04 7.78 -11.82
CA ASP A 487 10.14 8.44 -12.52
C ASP A 487 9.88 8.61 -14.03
N ALA A 488 9.60 7.51 -14.74
CA ALA A 488 9.39 7.54 -16.19
C ALA A 488 8.11 8.27 -16.58
N TYR A 489 7.02 8.08 -15.84
CA TYR A 489 5.76 8.79 -16.06
C TYR A 489 5.94 10.30 -15.83
N ALA A 490 6.57 10.71 -14.74
CA ALA A 490 6.81 12.11 -14.39
C ALA A 490 7.68 12.82 -15.44
N LYS A 491 8.73 12.15 -15.96
CA LYS A 491 9.56 12.67 -17.05
C LYS A 491 8.75 12.91 -18.31
N ARG A 492 7.97 11.92 -18.76
CA ARG A 492 7.15 12.05 -19.98
C ARG A 492 6.08 13.12 -19.87
N GLN A 493 5.54 13.34 -18.67
CA GLN A 493 4.57 14.42 -18.42
C GLN A 493 5.23 15.76 -18.09
N GLY A 494 6.56 15.87 -18.13
CA GLY A 494 7.30 17.12 -17.88
C GLY A 494 7.23 17.61 -16.43
N ALA A 495 6.95 16.73 -15.48
CA ALA A 495 7.00 17.02 -14.04
C ALA A 495 8.39 16.82 -13.43
N LEU A 496 9.23 16.00 -14.09
CA LEU A 496 10.61 15.73 -13.72
C LEU A 496 11.50 15.96 -14.94
N HIS A 497 12.68 16.57 -14.76
CA HIS A 497 13.62 16.76 -15.87
C HIS A 497 14.25 15.42 -16.32
N GLU A 498 14.65 15.32 -17.59
CA GLU A 498 15.20 14.08 -18.16
C GLU A 498 16.49 13.62 -17.47
N ASP A 499 17.35 14.57 -17.07
CA ASP A 499 18.64 14.30 -16.42
C ASP A 499 18.51 14.06 -14.90
N ASP A 500 17.30 14.13 -14.37
CA ASP A 500 16.99 13.97 -12.95
C ASP A 500 16.42 12.58 -12.65
N ALA A 501 16.36 12.22 -11.37
CA ALA A 501 15.68 11.02 -10.88
C ALA A 501 14.69 11.36 -9.77
N GLU A 502 13.67 10.51 -9.66
CA GLU A 502 12.81 10.36 -8.47
C GLU A 502 13.66 10.30 -7.19
N ARG A 503 13.16 10.92 -6.12
CA ARG A 503 13.93 11.06 -4.87
C ARG A 503 13.71 9.89 -3.90
N HIS A 504 12.62 9.14 -4.06
CA HIS A 504 12.14 8.17 -3.09
C HIS A 504 11.98 8.83 -1.71
N LEU A 505 11.22 9.92 -1.75
CA LEU A 505 10.83 10.70 -0.59
C LEU A 505 9.37 11.13 -0.76
N GLY A 506 8.55 10.81 0.24
CA GLY A 506 7.10 10.87 0.06
C GLY A 506 6.56 12.24 -0.37
N LEU A 507 7.18 13.36 0.03
CA LEU A 507 6.66 14.69 -0.35
C LEU A 507 7.11 15.09 -1.74
N GLU A 508 8.37 14.84 -2.08
CA GLU A 508 8.91 15.09 -3.41
C GLU A 508 8.21 14.21 -4.48
N ASP A 509 7.91 12.95 -4.14
CA ASP A 509 7.28 12.02 -5.08
C ASP A 509 5.77 12.26 -5.20
N SER A 510 5.11 12.64 -4.10
CA SER A 510 3.75 13.20 -4.16
C SER A 510 3.66 14.39 -5.11
N HIS A 511 4.66 15.27 -5.08
CA HIS A 511 4.68 16.49 -5.88
C HIS A 511 4.80 16.19 -7.38
N ILE A 512 5.82 15.44 -7.80
CA ILE A 512 6.01 15.12 -9.22
C ILE A 512 4.84 14.30 -9.76
N MET A 513 4.24 13.43 -8.95
CA MET A 513 3.05 12.68 -9.32
C MET A 513 1.85 13.59 -9.60
N LEU A 514 1.53 14.52 -8.69
CA LEU A 514 0.38 15.42 -8.88
C LEU A 514 0.60 16.35 -10.07
N LEU A 515 1.82 16.85 -10.25
CA LEU A 515 2.17 17.70 -11.38
C LEU A 515 2.04 16.93 -12.70
N ALA A 516 2.54 15.70 -12.76
CA ALA A 516 2.41 14.82 -13.92
C ALA A 516 0.94 14.52 -14.24
N MET A 517 0.14 14.17 -13.23
CA MET A 517 -1.30 13.98 -13.37
C MET A 517 -1.99 15.25 -13.92
N LYS A 518 -1.63 16.43 -13.41
CA LYS A 518 -2.22 17.70 -13.85
C LYS A 518 -1.88 18.03 -15.30
N HIS A 519 -0.62 17.87 -15.71
CA HIS A 519 -0.19 18.05 -17.10
C HIS A 519 -0.93 17.08 -18.03
N HIS A 520 -0.96 15.80 -17.68
CA HIS A 520 -1.62 14.77 -18.47
C HIS A 520 -3.13 15.03 -18.62
N LEU A 521 -3.82 15.38 -17.53
CA LEU A 521 -5.25 15.75 -17.59
C LEU A 521 -5.50 17.00 -18.44
N THR A 522 -4.59 17.97 -18.41
CA THR A 522 -4.68 19.19 -19.24
C THR A 522 -4.58 18.84 -20.72
N GLN A 523 -3.63 17.98 -21.10
CA GLN A 523 -3.49 17.46 -22.45
C GLN A 523 -4.73 16.67 -22.89
N LEU A 524 -5.17 15.69 -22.09
CA LEU A 524 -6.34 14.85 -22.40
C LEU A 524 -7.60 15.69 -22.60
N LYS A 525 -7.77 16.75 -21.82
CA LYS A 525 -8.90 17.69 -21.99
C LYS A 525 -8.82 18.44 -23.31
N ALA A 526 -7.64 18.93 -23.69
CA ALA A 526 -7.43 19.64 -24.95
C ALA A 526 -7.69 18.74 -26.17
N GLU A 527 -7.37 17.45 -26.06
CA GLU A 527 -7.56 16.44 -27.11
C GLU A 527 -8.93 15.73 -27.07
N ALA A 528 -9.81 16.08 -26.13
CA ALA A 528 -11.08 15.40 -25.88
C ALA A 528 -10.92 13.87 -25.67
N ARG A 529 -9.91 13.47 -24.90
CA ARG A 529 -9.54 12.08 -24.56
C ARG A 529 -9.65 11.80 -23.06
N GLY A 530 -9.31 10.56 -22.67
CA GLY A 530 -9.35 10.10 -21.29
C GLY A 530 -10.74 10.29 -20.70
N PRO A 531 -10.91 10.99 -19.56
CA PRO A 531 -12.22 11.21 -19.00
C PRO A 531 -13.12 12.08 -19.91
N TRP A 532 -12.60 12.86 -20.85
CA TRP A 532 -13.39 13.64 -21.82
C TRP A 532 -13.69 12.91 -23.14
N GLY A 533 -13.14 11.71 -23.34
CA GLY A 533 -13.37 10.89 -24.53
C GLY A 533 -14.68 10.10 -24.54
N PRO A 534 -14.92 9.28 -25.59
CA PRO A 534 -16.16 8.52 -25.79
C PRO A 534 -16.54 7.57 -24.64
N GLY A 535 -15.54 6.99 -23.95
CA GLY A 535 -15.73 6.12 -22.78
C GLY A 535 -15.55 6.81 -21.42
N GLY A 536 -15.33 8.12 -21.41
CA GLY A 536 -14.99 8.87 -20.20
C GLY A 536 -16.16 9.03 -19.23
N LYS A 537 -15.87 9.01 -17.92
CA LYS A 537 -16.88 9.05 -16.84
C LYS A 537 -17.02 10.46 -16.25
N ALA A 538 -18.26 10.89 -16.03
CA ALA A 538 -18.58 12.12 -15.28
C ALA A 538 -18.28 11.94 -13.78
N GLY A 539 -18.26 13.05 -13.01
CA GLY A 539 -17.93 13.06 -11.61
C GLY A 539 -16.42 13.06 -11.35
N VAL A 540 -16.06 12.91 -10.08
CA VAL A 540 -14.66 12.92 -9.61
C VAL A 540 -13.87 11.71 -10.10
N GLY A 541 -14.53 10.58 -10.37
CA GLY A 541 -13.88 9.29 -10.63
C GLY A 541 -13.31 8.66 -9.35
N GLY A 542 -12.29 7.80 -9.53
CA GLY A 542 -11.62 7.10 -8.45
C GLY A 542 -12.42 5.93 -7.85
N LYS A 543 -11.69 5.02 -7.20
CA LYS A 543 -12.27 3.86 -6.52
C LYS A 543 -12.81 4.26 -5.16
N ARG A 544 -14.03 3.84 -4.88
CA ARG A 544 -14.65 3.91 -3.56
C ARG A 544 -15.72 2.84 -3.41
N ILE A 545 -16.02 2.45 -2.18
CA ILE A 545 -17.15 1.56 -1.91
C ILE A 545 -18.45 2.39 -2.02
N ILE A 546 -19.31 2.03 -2.97
CA ILE A 546 -20.59 2.70 -3.17
C ILE A 546 -21.62 2.05 -2.25
N ASN A 547 -22.06 2.77 -1.22
CA ASN A 547 -23.25 2.39 -0.46
C ASN A 547 -24.49 2.53 -1.34
N ARG A 548 -24.87 1.46 -2.07
CA ARG A 548 -26.20 1.37 -2.65
C ARG A 548 -27.18 1.30 -1.49
N ARG A 549 -27.76 2.45 -1.09
CA ARG A 549 -28.98 2.44 -0.29
C ARG A 549 -29.94 1.50 -1.03
N ARG A 550 -30.33 0.40 -0.39
CA ARG A 550 -31.46 -0.40 -0.83
C ARG A 550 -32.58 0.59 -1.08
N ARG A 551 -32.91 0.87 -2.34
CA ARG A 551 -34.21 1.46 -2.67
C ARG A 551 -35.17 0.42 -2.14
N THR A 552 -35.77 0.71 -0.99
CA THR A 552 -36.95 0.00 -0.52
C THR A 552 -37.93 0.07 -1.67
N TRP A 553 -38.07 -1.04 -2.40
CA TRP A 553 -39.20 -1.27 -3.26
C TRP A 553 -40.42 -1.34 -2.34
N ARG A 554 -41.00 -0.18 -2.04
CA ARG A 554 -42.39 -0.08 -1.67
C ARG A 554 -43.16 0.00 -2.98
N GLN A 555 -43.65 -1.14 -3.44
CA GLN A 555 -44.96 -1.24 -4.07
C GLN A 555 -45.72 -2.37 -3.39
#